data_AF-A0A8I1KDM5-F1
#
_entry.id   AF-A0A8I1KDM5-F1
#
_cell.length_a   1.000
_cell.length_b   1.000
_cell.length_c   1.000
_cell.angle_alpha   90.00
_cell.angle_beta   90.00
_cell.angle_gamma   90.00
#
_symmetry.space_group_name_H-M   'P 1'
#
loop_
_entity.id
_entity.type
_entity.pdbx_description
1 polymer ?
#
loop_
_entity_poly.entity_id
_entity_poly.type
_entity_poly.pdbx_seq_one_letter_code
_entity_poly.pdbx_strand_id
1 'polypeptide(L)'
;MKRNLTIVVFLLSLVSSGCSTTVQEKLAREQSIESAINWYQTGDLLSAEQHLHWLHKKGLGTDKSWKLLGNIYFRQYRFEASQSAYRNSLKMNAADEEVWFNLALLSLRQTTNILMDARVELDTFDGELEILLSELLELQKARLQETPENEGT
;
A
#
# COMPACT_ATOMS: atom_id res chain seq x y z
N MET A 1 -21.14 -42.17 33.85
CA MET A 1 -19.71 -41.87 33.56
C MET A 1 -19.35 -41.88 32.08
N LYS A 2 -19.72 -42.89 31.27
CA LYS A 2 -19.31 -42.97 29.85
C LYS A 2 -19.80 -41.82 28.96
N ARG A 3 -20.98 -41.26 29.21
CA ARG A 3 -21.60 -40.17 28.43
C ARG A 3 -20.97 -38.78 28.65
N ASN A 4 -20.44 -38.53 29.85
CA ASN A 4 -19.73 -37.27 30.15
C ASN A 4 -18.30 -37.30 29.59
N LEU A 5 -17.69 -38.49 29.53
CA LEU A 5 -16.36 -38.69 28.94
C LEU A 5 -16.38 -38.49 27.41
N THR A 6 -17.45 -38.89 26.72
CA THR A 6 -17.58 -38.69 25.26
C THR A 6 -17.73 -37.21 24.88
N ILE A 7 -18.47 -36.43 25.68
CA ILE A 7 -18.65 -34.99 25.45
C ILE A 7 -17.33 -34.22 25.64
N VAL A 8 -16.53 -34.60 26.64
CA VAL A 8 -15.21 -33.98 26.88
C VAL A 8 -14.23 -34.29 25.75
N VAL A 9 -14.23 -35.53 25.22
CA VAL A 9 -13.37 -35.91 24.08
C VAL A 9 -13.77 -35.16 22.80
N PHE A 10 -15.06 -34.92 22.57
CA PHE A 10 -15.54 -34.15 21.42
C PHE A 10 -15.24 -32.65 21.54
N LEU A 11 -15.27 -32.09 22.76
CA LEU A 11 -14.87 -30.70 23.02
C LEU A 11 -13.35 -30.51 22.91
N LEU A 12 -12.54 -31.52 23.26
CA LEU A 12 -11.08 -31.44 23.20
C LEU A 12 -10.53 -31.52 21.77
N SER A 13 -11.23 -32.22 20.85
CA SER A 13 -10.85 -32.29 19.42
C SER A 13 -11.19 -31.02 18.63
N LEU A 14 -12.17 -30.23 19.07
CA LEU A 14 -12.54 -28.95 18.44
C LEU A 14 -11.48 -27.85 18.65
N VAL A 15 -10.72 -27.90 19.74
CA VAL A 15 -9.73 -26.86 20.09
C VAL A 15 -8.40 -27.05 19.35
N SER A 16 -8.03 -28.29 19.01
CA SER A 16 -6.77 -28.59 18.32
C SER A 16 -6.79 -28.26 16.82
N SER A 17 -7.97 -28.27 16.18
CA SER A 17 -8.10 -27.89 14.77
C SER A 17 -8.04 -26.38 14.50
N GLY A 18 -8.36 -25.54 15.49
CA GLY A 18 -8.38 -24.08 15.30
C GLY A 18 -7.00 -23.42 15.30
N CYS A 19 -6.00 -24.05 15.93
CA CYS A 19 -4.65 -23.50 16.02
C CYS A 19 -3.86 -23.72 14.72
N SER A 20 -4.02 -24.87 14.07
CA SER A 20 -3.33 -25.21 12.82
C SER A 20 -3.85 -24.41 11.62
N THR A 21 -5.17 -24.17 11.52
CA THR A 21 -5.76 -23.34 10.47
C THR A 21 -5.27 -21.89 10.54
N THR A 22 -5.18 -21.32 11.75
CA THR A 22 -4.72 -19.94 11.96
C THR A 22 -3.26 -19.73 11.54
N VAL A 23 -2.39 -20.71 11.81
CA VAL A 23 -0.97 -20.66 11.39
C VAL A 23 -0.85 -20.76 9.87
N GLN A 24 -1.62 -21.66 9.25
CA GLN A 24 -1.59 -21.85 7.80
C GLN A 24 -2.09 -20.62 7.03
N GLU A 25 -3.14 -19.96 7.53
CA GLU A 25 -3.63 -18.69 6.96
C GLU A 25 -2.62 -17.55 7.10
N LYS A 26 -1.91 -17.47 8.23
CA LYS A 26 -0.85 -16.48 8.42
C LYS A 26 0.29 -16.69 7.42
N LEU A 27 0.75 -17.93 7.24
CA LEU A 27 1.82 -18.25 6.30
C LEU A 27 1.42 -17.95 4.85
N ALA A 28 0.21 -18.37 4.45
CA ALA A 28 -0.31 -18.09 3.11
C ALA A 28 -0.42 -16.58 2.82
N ARG A 29 -0.76 -15.79 3.85
CA ARG A 29 -0.80 -14.33 3.78
C ARG A 29 0.58 -13.71 3.58
N GLU A 30 1.56 -14.13 4.37
CA GLU A 30 2.94 -13.63 4.28
C GLU A 30 3.54 -13.94 2.90
N GLN A 31 3.44 -15.20 2.44
CA GLN A 31 3.91 -15.62 1.13
C GLN A 31 3.22 -14.86 -0.02
N SER A 32 1.93 -14.56 0.14
CA SER A 32 1.16 -13.78 -0.84
C SER A 32 1.66 -12.34 -0.94
N ILE A 33 1.99 -11.71 0.19
CA ILE A 33 2.54 -10.35 0.22
C ILE A 33 3.94 -10.34 -0.43
N GLU A 34 4.79 -11.32 -0.13
CA GLU A 34 6.12 -11.45 -0.76
C GLU A 34 6.03 -11.56 -2.28
N SER A 35 5.10 -12.38 -2.79
CA SER A 35 4.85 -12.51 -4.24
C SER A 35 4.44 -11.16 -4.86
N ALA A 36 3.54 -10.43 -4.18
CA ALA A 36 3.11 -9.10 -4.61
C ALA A 36 4.24 -8.07 -4.60
N ILE A 37 5.14 -8.12 -3.61
CA ILE A 37 6.34 -7.28 -3.56
C ILE A 37 7.24 -7.57 -4.75
N ASN A 38 7.48 -8.84 -5.07
CA ASN A 38 8.31 -9.22 -6.21
C ASN A 38 7.71 -8.73 -7.54
N TRP A 39 6.39 -8.89 -7.74
CA TRP A 39 5.72 -8.33 -8.93
C TRP A 39 5.81 -6.81 -8.99
N TYR A 40 5.65 -6.12 -7.86
CA TYR A 40 5.82 -4.67 -7.79
C TYR A 40 7.25 -4.23 -8.19
N GLN A 41 8.27 -4.90 -7.64
CA GLN A 41 9.68 -4.61 -7.91
C GLN A 41 10.05 -4.87 -9.38
N THR A 42 9.52 -5.95 -9.96
CA THR A 42 9.72 -6.30 -11.38
C THR A 42 8.86 -5.49 -12.35
N GLY A 43 7.97 -4.63 -11.83
CA GLY A 43 7.11 -3.75 -12.63
C GLY A 43 5.82 -4.40 -13.13
N ASP A 44 5.55 -5.65 -12.76
CA ASP A 44 4.25 -6.29 -12.98
C ASP A 44 3.20 -5.78 -11.99
N LEU A 45 2.83 -4.51 -12.18
CA LEU A 45 1.88 -3.82 -11.30
C LEU A 45 0.49 -4.46 -11.31
N LEU A 46 0.10 -5.07 -12.43
CA LEU A 46 -1.21 -5.69 -12.59
C LEU A 46 -1.31 -6.96 -11.74
N SER A 47 -0.33 -7.86 -11.82
CA SER A 47 -0.32 -9.08 -11.00
C SER A 47 -0.25 -8.73 -9.51
N ALA A 48 0.57 -7.75 -9.14
CA ALA A 48 0.66 -7.26 -7.77
C ALA A 48 -0.70 -6.75 -7.25
N GLU A 49 -1.37 -5.88 -8.02
CA GLU A 49 -2.68 -5.31 -7.66
C GLU A 49 -3.74 -6.39 -7.51
N GLN A 50 -3.86 -7.30 -8.51
CA GLN A 50 -4.86 -8.37 -8.51
C GLN A 50 -4.70 -9.28 -7.29
N HIS A 51 -3.46 -9.63 -6.95
CA HIS A 51 -3.19 -10.52 -5.83
C HIS A 51 -3.49 -9.87 -4.47
N LEU A 52 -3.16 -8.59 -4.32
CA LEU A 52 -3.49 -7.82 -3.11
C LEU A 52 -5.00 -7.65 -2.95
N HIS A 53 -5.74 -7.42 -4.03
CA HIS A 53 -7.21 -7.42 -3.98
C HIS A 53 -7.79 -8.77 -3.59
N TRP A 54 -7.22 -9.87 -4.08
CA TRP A 54 -7.61 -11.20 -3.65
C TRP A 54 -7.41 -11.40 -2.14
N LEU A 55 -6.26 -10.97 -1.59
CA LEU A 55 -6.00 -11.01 -0.14
C LEU A 55 -7.07 -10.25 0.66
N HIS A 56 -7.40 -9.03 0.22
CA HIS A 56 -8.40 -8.20 0.87
C HIS A 56 -9.79 -8.83 0.82
N LYS A 57 -10.18 -9.39 -0.33
CA LYS A 57 -11.44 -10.12 -0.49
C LYS A 57 -11.55 -11.33 0.43
N LYS A 58 -10.41 -11.94 0.80
CA LYS A 58 -10.34 -13.06 1.76
C LYS A 58 -10.26 -12.63 3.23
N GLY A 59 -10.27 -11.33 3.52
CA GLY A 59 -10.08 -10.82 4.89
C GLY A 59 -8.64 -11.00 5.40
N LEU A 60 -7.69 -11.28 4.50
CA LEU A 60 -6.27 -11.50 4.82
C LEU A 60 -5.43 -10.23 4.66
N GLY A 61 -6.05 -9.07 4.43
CA GLY A 61 -5.35 -7.79 4.32
C GLY A 61 -4.55 -7.43 5.58
N THR A 62 -3.44 -6.75 5.36
CA THR A 62 -2.56 -6.17 6.38
C THR A 62 -2.26 -4.71 6.05
N ASP A 63 -1.71 -3.98 7.01
CA ASP A 63 -1.09 -2.67 6.80
C ASP A 63 -0.11 -2.72 5.61
N LYS A 64 0.82 -3.69 5.59
CA LYS A 64 1.80 -3.86 4.51
C LYS A 64 1.14 -4.02 3.12
N SER A 65 0.05 -4.78 3.04
CA SER A 65 -0.67 -4.98 1.77
C SER A 65 -1.37 -3.70 1.28
N TRP A 66 -1.91 -2.89 2.21
CA TRP A 66 -2.50 -1.59 1.89
C TRP A 66 -1.45 -0.57 1.48
N LYS A 67 -0.31 -0.53 2.19
CA LYS A 67 0.85 0.27 1.80
C LYS A 67 1.30 -0.05 0.37
N LEU A 68 1.44 -1.34 0.04
CA LEU A 68 1.87 -1.76 -1.29
C LEU A 68 0.87 -1.39 -2.39
N LEU A 69 -0.45 -1.52 -2.15
CA LEU A 69 -1.46 -0.99 -3.08
C LEU A 69 -1.34 0.51 -3.26
N GLY A 70 -1.07 1.27 -2.19
CA GLY A 70 -0.80 2.70 -2.27
C GLY A 70 0.36 3.03 -3.21
N ASN A 71 1.47 2.30 -3.08
CA ASN A 71 2.65 2.43 -3.95
C ASN A 71 2.34 2.07 -5.42
N ILE A 72 1.58 0.98 -5.64
CA ILE A 72 1.15 0.56 -6.98
C ILE A 72 0.29 1.65 -7.64
N TYR A 73 -0.73 2.14 -6.94
CA TYR A 73 -1.60 3.20 -7.44
C TYR A 73 -0.85 4.51 -7.70
N PHE A 74 0.13 4.84 -6.86
CA PHE A 74 0.99 5.99 -7.09
C PHE A 74 1.77 5.85 -8.41
N ARG A 75 2.38 4.69 -8.68
CA ARG A 75 3.09 4.42 -9.95
C ARG A 75 2.17 4.41 -11.17
N GLN A 76 0.91 4.06 -10.99
CA GLN A 76 -0.12 4.08 -12.03
C GLN A 76 -0.81 5.45 -12.18
N TYR A 77 -0.35 6.49 -11.48
CA TYR A 77 -0.98 7.83 -11.46
C TYR A 77 -2.43 7.85 -10.95
N ARG A 78 -2.85 6.82 -10.23
CA ARG A 78 -4.20 6.69 -9.62
C ARG A 78 -4.19 7.30 -8.22
N PHE A 79 -4.01 8.62 -8.14
CA PHE A 79 -3.70 9.33 -6.90
C PHE A 79 -4.78 9.20 -5.80
N GLU A 80 -6.06 9.26 -6.16
CA GLU A 80 -7.16 9.08 -5.18
C GLU A 80 -7.17 7.67 -4.59
N ALA A 81 -6.95 6.65 -5.43
CA ALA A 81 -6.85 5.27 -4.97
C ALA A 81 -5.61 5.07 -4.09
N SER A 82 -4.49 5.70 -4.45
CA SER A 82 -3.26 5.70 -3.66
C SER A 82 -3.49 6.29 -2.26
N GLN A 83 -4.15 7.45 -2.19
CA GLN A 83 -4.46 8.10 -0.92
C GLN A 83 -5.33 7.20 -0.03
N SER A 84 -6.39 6.62 -0.60
CA SER A 84 -7.29 5.70 0.10
C SER A 84 -6.54 4.48 0.65
N ALA A 85 -5.66 3.88 -0.15
CA ALA A 85 -4.88 2.72 0.26
C ALA A 85 -3.91 3.05 1.40
N TYR A 86 -3.16 4.15 1.32
CA TYR A 86 -2.31 4.61 2.42
C TYR A 86 -3.10 4.91 3.70
N ARG A 87 -4.28 5.55 3.58
CA ARG A 87 -5.16 5.79 4.74
C ARG A 87 -5.64 4.48 5.37
N ASN A 88 -5.94 3.45 4.58
CA ASN A 88 -6.27 2.13 5.13
C ASN A 88 -5.08 1.45 5.81
N SER A 89 -3.87 1.62 5.29
CA SER A 89 -2.65 1.18 5.99
C SER A 89 -2.52 1.83 7.37
N LEU A 90 -2.68 3.16 7.45
CA LEU A 90 -2.57 3.92 8.70
C LEU A 90 -3.69 3.61 9.71
N LYS A 91 -4.86 3.15 9.27
CA LYS A 91 -5.90 2.64 10.20
C LYS A 91 -5.43 1.40 10.96
N MET A 92 -4.54 0.61 10.37
CA MET A 92 -4.00 -0.63 10.95
C MET A 92 -2.67 -0.37 11.69
N ASN A 93 -1.84 0.51 11.15
CA ASN A 93 -0.57 0.92 11.75
C ASN A 93 -0.38 2.43 11.58
N ALA A 94 -0.84 3.21 12.57
CA ALA A 94 -0.82 4.66 12.51
C ALA A 94 0.59 5.29 12.60
N ALA A 95 1.57 4.52 13.06
CA ALA A 95 2.96 4.95 13.26
C ALA A 95 3.88 4.55 12.10
N ASP A 96 3.35 4.05 10.97
CA ASP A 96 4.17 3.70 9.80
C ASP A 96 4.71 4.96 9.13
N GLU A 97 5.97 5.29 9.44
CA GLU A 97 6.70 6.45 8.92
C GLU A 97 6.79 6.45 7.39
N GLU A 98 6.98 5.28 6.77
CA GLU A 98 7.09 5.16 5.32
C GLU A 98 5.77 5.54 4.64
N VAL A 99 4.63 5.17 5.23
CA VAL A 99 3.31 5.54 4.70
C VAL A 99 3.06 7.03 4.83
N TRP A 100 3.45 7.66 5.94
CA TRP A 100 3.34 9.11 6.10
C TRP A 100 4.20 9.85 5.09
N PHE A 101 5.43 9.40 4.88
CA PHE A 101 6.30 9.92 3.85
C PHE A 101 5.70 9.77 2.45
N ASN A 102 5.17 8.59 2.11
CA ASN A 102 4.51 8.35 0.82
C ASN A 102 3.25 9.20 0.60
N LEU A 103 2.48 9.48 1.66
CA LEU A 103 1.36 10.43 1.61
C LEU A 103 1.81 11.87 1.37
N ALA A 104 2.94 12.30 1.93
CA ALA A 104 3.49 13.63 1.67
C ALA A 104 3.88 13.76 0.20
N LEU A 105 4.53 12.75 -0.37
CA LEU A 105 4.90 12.71 -1.79
C LEU A 105 3.68 12.69 -2.72
N LEU A 106 2.67 11.91 -2.35
CA LEU A 106 1.39 11.91 -3.04
C LEU A 106 0.75 13.31 -3.03
N SER A 107 0.78 13.98 -1.88
CA SER A 107 0.22 15.33 -1.74
C SER A 107 0.99 16.35 -2.59
N LEU A 108 2.33 16.29 -2.61
CA LEU A 108 3.15 17.12 -3.50
C LEU A 108 2.75 16.90 -4.97
N ARG A 109 2.62 15.65 -5.40
CA ARG A 109 2.23 15.31 -6.78
C ARG A 109 0.83 15.83 -7.13
N GLN A 110 -0.15 15.66 -6.24
CA GLN A 110 -1.51 16.15 -6.44
C GLN A 110 -1.54 17.68 -6.53
N THR A 111 -0.84 18.37 -5.62
CA THR A 111 -0.74 19.84 -5.64
C THR A 111 -0.09 20.34 -6.93
N THR A 112 1.00 19.69 -7.39
CA THR A 112 1.62 20.04 -8.67
C THR A 112 0.66 19.88 -9.84
N ASN A 113 -0.13 18.80 -9.89
CA ASN A 113 -1.11 18.61 -10.96
C ASN A 113 -2.19 19.71 -10.95
N ILE A 114 -2.71 20.06 -9.77
CA ILE A 114 -3.69 21.14 -9.63
C ILE A 114 -3.11 22.47 -10.13
N LEU A 115 -1.85 22.77 -9.81
CA LEU A 115 -1.19 23.99 -10.28
C LEU A 115 -0.95 23.98 -11.79
N MET A 116 -0.61 22.82 -12.37
CA MET A 116 -0.49 22.66 -13.82
C MET A 116 -1.83 22.86 -14.52
N ASP A 117 -2.92 22.30 -13.98
CA ASP A 117 -4.26 22.49 -14.51
C ASP A 117 -4.67 23.97 -14.41
N ALA A 118 -4.45 24.60 -13.26
CA ALA A 118 -4.73 26.03 -13.06
C ALA A 118 -3.96 26.92 -14.04
N ARG A 119 -2.67 26.63 -14.29
CA ARG A 119 -1.85 27.33 -15.29
C ARG A 119 -2.48 27.30 -16.68
N VAL A 120 -2.99 26.14 -17.08
CA VAL A 120 -3.63 25.94 -18.39
C VAL A 120 -4.99 26.64 -18.45
N GLU A 121 -5.85 26.47 -17.44
CA GLU A 121 -7.20 27.03 -17.42
C GLU A 121 -7.22 28.56 -17.29
N LEU A 122 -6.25 29.13 -16.58
CA LEU A 122 -6.14 30.59 -16.37
C LEU A 122 -5.26 31.29 -17.41
N ASP A 123 -4.55 30.54 -18.25
CA ASP A 123 -3.58 31.05 -19.24
C ASP A 123 -2.57 32.05 -18.62
N THR A 124 -2.09 31.75 -17.41
CA THR A 124 -1.11 32.57 -16.69
C THR A 124 0.17 31.80 -16.43
N PHE A 125 1.30 32.42 -16.73
CA PHE A 125 2.64 31.84 -16.57
C PHE A 125 3.51 32.71 -15.64
N ASP A 126 2.86 33.50 -14.78
CA ASP A 126 3.49 34.38 -13.82
C ASP A 126 2.72 34.41 -12.47
N GLY A 127 3.22 35.22 -11.55
CA GLY A 127 2.62 35.39 -10.23
C GLY A 127 2.84 34.22 -9.28
N GLU A 128 2.05 34.20 -8.20
CA GLU A 128 2.26 33.29 -7.06
C GLU A 128 2.08 31.81 -7.42
N LEU A 129 1.15 31.49 -8.33
CA LEU A 129 0.90 30.10 -8.75
C LEU A 129 2.09 29.52 -9.52
N GLU A 130 2.68 30.27 -10.44
CA GLU A 130 3.84 29.81 -11.22
C GLU A 130 5.10 29.69 -10.35
N ILE A 131 5.27 30.60 -9.38
CA ILE A 131 6.37 30.51 -8.40
C ILE A 131 6.24 29.20 -7.61
N LEU A 132 5.07 28.94 -7.03
CA LEU A 132 4.84 27.71 -6.25
C LEU A 132 4.99 26.46 -7.13
N LEU A 133 4.47 26.47 -8.36
CA LEU A 133 4.63 25.36 -9.29
C LEU A 133 6.11 25.08 -9.58
N SER A 134 6.89 26.12 -9.82
CA SER A 134 8.33 26.01 -10.08
C SER A 134 9.08 25.42 -8.87
N GLU A 135 8.80 25.90 -7.67
CA GLU A 135 9.40 25.39 -6.43
C GLU A 135 9.07 23.91 -6.20
N LEU A 136 7.80 23.51 -6.38
CA LEU A 136 7.39 22.13 -6.22
C LEU A 136 8.01 21.21 -7.28
N LEU A 137 8.21 21.70 -8.51
CA LEU A 137 8.88 20.94 -9.56
C LEU A 137 10.36 20.74 -9.27
N GLU A 138 11.06 21.76 -8.76
CA GLU A 138 12.46 21.64 -8.36
C GLU A 138 12.65 20.66 -7.20
N LEU A 139 11.77 20.73 -6.18
CA LEU A 139 11.78 19.77 -5.07
C LEU A 139 11.63 18.32 -5.55
N GLN A 140 10.77 18.09 -6.56
CA GLN A 140 10.56 16.77 -7.13
C GLN A 140 11.73 16.28 -8.00
N LYS A 141 12.44 17.18 -8.67
CA LYS A 141 13.64 16.85 -9.48
C LYS A 141 14.81 16.42 -8.61
N ALA A 142 15.11 17.16 -7.54
CA ALA A 142 16.21 16.85 -6.63
C ALA A 142 16.11 15.41 -6.10
N ARG A 143 14.88 14.96 -5.83
CA ARG A 143 14.60 13.61 -5.34
C ARG A 143 14.85 12.48 -6.35
N LEU A 144 14.69 12.74 -7.64
CA LEU A 144 15.03 11.75 -8.68
C LEU A 144 16.54 11.51 -8.76
N GLN A 145 17.34 12.50 -8.39
CA GLN A 145 18.81 12.42 -8.42
C GLN A 145 19.40 11.75 -7.18
N GLU A 146 18.66 11.73 -6.06
CA GLU A 146 19.08 11.10 -4.81
C GLU A 146 18.73 9.60 -4.69
N THR A 147 18.00 9.02 -5.65
CA THR A 147 17.70 7.58 -5.62
C THR A 147 18.96 6.83 -6.08
N PRO A 148 19.67 6.06 -5.22
CA PRO A 148 20.84 5.34 -5.67
C PRO A 148 20.40 4.24 -6.64
N GLU A 149 20.92 4.29 -7.86
CA GLU A 149 21.06 3.11 -8.71
C GLU A 149 21.91 2.09 -7.94
N ASN A 150 21.30 1.18 -7.16
CA ASN A 150 21.78 -0.18 -6.83
C ASN A 150 21.16 -0.71 -5.51
N GLU A 151 20.20 -1.62 -5.64
CA GLU A 151 20.12 -2.81 -4.78
C GLU A 151 20.03 -4.04 -5.69
N GLY A 152 21.14 -4.30 -6.40
CA GLY A 152 21.37 -5.49 -7.19
C GLY A 152 22.72 -6.08 -6.81
N THR A 153 22.76 -6.79 -5.69
CA THR A 153 23.82 -7.75 -5.34
C THR A 153 23.18 -9.12 -5.20
#